data_AF-A0A442EUA2-F1
#
_entry.id   AF-A0A442EUA2-F1
#
_cell.length_a   1.000
_cell.length_b   1.000
_cell.length_c   1.000
_cell.angle_alpha   90.00
_cell.angle_beta   90.00
_cell.angle_gamma   90.00
#
_symmetry.space_group_name_H-M   'P 1'
#
loop_
_entity.id
_entity.type
_entity.pdbx_description
1 polymer ?
#
loop_
_entity_poly.entity_id
_entity_poly.type
_entity_poly.pdbx_seq_one_letter_code
_entity_poly.pdbx_strand_id
1 'polypeptide(L)'
;MNSDFAAARVHLNEALNLLCGHDQVSRESREAIDLLIEAVITAEHCKQPAKVIEFRRITEGVAISNAPTAIDSRARPSAMKL
;
A
#
# COMPACT_ATOMS: atom_id res chain seq x y z
N MET A 1 8.97 15.06 7.71
CA MET A 1 8.58 16.49 7.81
C MET A 1 7.15 16.51 8.32
N ASN A 2 6.93 16.94 9.56
CA ASN A 2 5.59 17.08 10.12
C ASN A 2 5.03 18.41 9.61
N SER A 3 4.49 18.41 8.39
CA SER A 3 3.74 19.55 7.90
C SER A 3 2.44 19.63 8.71
N ASP A 4 2.27 20.70 9.50
CA ASP A 4 1.05 20.93 10.26
C ASP A 4 0.00 21.57 9.34
N PHE A 5 -0.61 20.71 8.52
CA PHE A 5 -1.67 21.10 7.61
C PHE A 5 -2.90 21.65 8.34
N ALA A 6 -3.15 21.21 9.59
CA ALA A 6 -4.24 21.72 10.39
C ALA A 6 -4.02 23.20 10.76
N ALA A 7 -2.81 23.56 11.19
CA ALA A 7 -2.44 24.96 11.42
C ALA A 7 -2.52 25.81 10.14
N ALA A 8 -2.05 25.27 9.00
CA ALA A 8 -2.13 25.96 7.71
C ALA A 8 -3.59 26.25 7.31
N ARG A 9 -4.51 25.29 7.50
CA ARG A 9 -5.93 25.49 7.21
C ARG A 9 -6.56 26.59 8.08
N VAL A 10 -6.22 26.64 9.37
CA VAL A 10 -6.73 27.69 10.27
C VAL A 10 -6.29 29.07 9.79
N HIS A 11 -5.01 29.25 9.47
CA HIS A 11 -4.49 30.54 9.02
C HIS A 11 -5.05 30.97 7.65
N LEU A 12 -5.28 30.04 6.72
CA LEU A 12 -5.93 30.35 5.45
C LEU A 12 -7.39 30.81 5.65
N ASN A 13 -8.11 30.16 6.56
CA ASN A 13 -9.50 30.54 6.86
C ASN A 13 -9.56 31.92 7.56
N GLU A 14 -8.61 32.23 8.43
CA GLU A 14 -8.44 33.56 9.00
C GLU A 14 -8.14 34.62 7.93
N ALA A 15 -7.26 34.32 6.97
CA ALA A 15 -6.93 35.23 5.88
C ALA A 15 -8.15 35.57 5.01
N LEU A 16 -9.02 34.59 4.73
CA LEU A 16 -10.30 34.81 4.04
C LEU A 16 -11.22 35.76 4.80
N ASN A 17 -11.36 35.57 6.12
CA ASN A 17 -12.22 36.39 6.96
C ASN A 17 -11.73 37.85 7.05
N LEU A 18 -10.41 38.07 7.01
CA LEU A 18 -9.81 39.40 7.02
C LEU A 18 -9.91 40.10 5.66
N LEU A 19 -10.12 39.35 4.58
CA LEU A 19 -10.17 39.88 3.22
C LEU A 19 -11.59 40.36 2.87
N CYS A 20 -11.97 41.52 3.38
CA CYS A 20 -13.30 42.12 3.18
C CYS A 20 -13.43 43.02 1.91
N GLY A 21 -12.36 43.20 1.13
CA GLY A 21 -12.33 44.12 -0.02
C GLY A 21 -13.15 43.64 -1.22
N HIS A 22 -13.93 44.50 -1.86
CA HIS A 22 -14.75 44.09 -3.03
C HIS A 22 -14.05 44.31 -4.38
N ASP A 23 -12.82 44.81 -4.34
CA ASP A 23 -11.96 45.03 -5.51
C ASP A 23 -11.53 43.70 -6.15
N GLN A 24 -11.06 43.80 -7.39
CA GLN A 24 -10.69 42.65 -8.19
C GLN A 24 -9.57 41.83 -7.55
N VAL A 25 -8.57 42.48 -6.96
CA VAL A 25 -7.44 41.81 -6.29
C VAL A 25 -7.93 41.04 -5.07
N SER A 26 -8.83 41.62 -4.28
CA SER A 26 -9.46 40.92 -3.17
C SER A 26 -10.30 39.74 -3.63
N ARG A 27 -10.99 39.81 -4.78
CA ARG A 27 -11.72 38.65 -5.33
C ARG A 27 -10.78 37.53 -5.76
N GLU A 28 -9.76 37.85 -6.55
CA GLU A 28 -8.74 36.89 -7.01
C GLU A 28 -7.99 36.26 -5.82
N SER A 29 -7.71 37.05 -4.79
CA SER A 29 -7.06 36.57 -3.58
C SER A 29 -7.94 35.59 -2.79
N ARG A 30 -9.27 35.79 -2.74
CA ARG A 30 -10.18 34.80 -2.12
C ARG A 30 -10.17 33.48 -2.89
N GLU A 31 -10.30 33.55 -4.21
CA GLU A 31 -10.29 32.35 -5.08
C GLU A 31 -8.97 31.58 -4.91
N ALA A 32 -7.84 32.28 -4.82
CA ALA A 32 -6.55 31.66 -4.57
C ALA A 32 -6.47 31.01 -3.16
N ILE A 33 -7.00 31.67 -2.12
CA ILE A 33 -7.02 31.11 -0.76
C ILE A 33 -7.92 29.88 -0.69
N ASP A 34 -9.08 29.89 -1.36
CA ASP A 34 -9.98 28.73 -1.43
C ASP A 34 -9.28 27.52 -2.04
N LEU A 35 -8.56 27.70 -3.15
CA LEU A 35 -7.75 26.64 -3.79
C LEU A 35 -6.67 26.08 -2.86
N LEU A 36 -6.03 26.94 -2.06
CA LEU A 36 -5.04 26.51 -1.08
C LEU A 36 -5.66 25.69 0.05
N ILE A 37 -6.85 26.07 0.53
CA ILE A 37 -7.59 25.31 1.55
C ILE A 37 -7.91 23.90 1.03
N GLU A 38 -8.41 23.79 -0.21
CA GLU A 38 -8.67 22.48 -0.84
C GLU A 38 -7.41 21.63 -0.97
N ALA A 39 -6.29 22.23 -1.39
CA ALA A 39 -5.01 21.54 -1.50
C ALA A 39 -4.51 21.03 -0.14
N VAL A 40 -4.64 21.85 0.91
CA VAL A 40 -4.28 21.49 2.29
C VAL A 40 -5.16 20.35 2.81
N ILE A 41 -6.48 20.43 2.61
CA ILE A 41 -7.41 19.34 2.98
C ILE A 41 -7.04 18.06 2.24
N THR A 42 -6.72 18.15 0.95
CA THR A 42 -6.29 17.00 0.15
C THR A 42 -5.02 16.40 0.74
N ALA A 43 -4.03 17.23 1.08
CA ALA A 43 -2.77 16.78 1.68
C ALA A 43 -2.97 16.17 3.09
N GLU A 44 -3.89 16.70 3.90
CA GLU A 44 -4.28 16.12 5.20
C GLU A 44 -4.85 14.70 5.05
N HIS A 45 -5.68 14.50 4.04
CA HIS A 45 -6.42 13.24 3.83
C HIS A 45 -5.70 12.26 2.90
N CYS A 46 -4.64 12.70 2.22
CA CYS A 46 -3.72 11.83 1.51
C CYS A 46 -3.04 10.88 2.50
N LYS A 47 -3.66 9.71 2.70
CA LYS A 47 -3.07 8.62 3.47
C LYS A 47 -1.67 8.33 2.92
N GLN A 48 -0.70 8.31 3.82
CA GLN A 48 0.61 7.77 3.49
C GLN A 48 0.44 6.35 2.95
N PRO A 49 1.20 5.95 1.91
CA PRO A 49 1.11 4.62 1.36
C PRO A 49 1.25 3.60 2.48
N ALA A 50 0.21 2.79 2.68
CA ALA A 50 0.18 1.81 3.75
C ALA A 50 1.37 0.86 3.57
N LYS A 51 2.13 0.63 4.64
CA LYS A 51 3.21 -0.34 4.62
C LYS A 51 2.61 -1.73 4.44
N VAL A 52 2.76 -2.30 3.24
CA VAL A 52 2.40 -3.70 2.98
C VAL A 52 3.36 -4.57 3.78
N ILE A 53 2.82 -5.37 4.70
CA ILE A 53 3.59 -6.37 5.45
C ILE A 53 3.36 -7.71 4.76
N GLU A 54 4.41 -8.31 4.21
CA GLU A 54 4.34 -9.65 3.64
C GLU A 54 4.15 -10.68 4.75
N PHE A 55 3.08 -11.47 4.65
CA PHE A 55 2.85 -12.57 5.58
C PHE A 55 3.80 -13.72 5.26
N ARG A 56 4.59 -14.15 6.25
CA ARG A 56 5.51 -15.29 6.11
C ARG A 56 4.70 -16.55 5.77
N ARG A 57 4.78 -17.02 4.53
CA ARG A 57 4.32 -18.37 4.18
C ARG A 57 5.26 -19.35 4.85
N ILE A 58 4.76 -20.06 5.85
CA ILE A 58 5.44 -21.23 6.40
C ILE A 58 5.22 -22.34 5.38
N THR A 59 6.12 -22.43 4.40
CA THR A 59 6.29 -23.68 3.66
C THR A 59 7.10 -24.59 4.57
N GLU A 60 6.42 -25.24 5.52
CA GLU A 60 6.98 -26.42 6.15
C GLU A 60 7.24 -27.42 5.01
N GLY A 61 8.51 -27.79 4.85
CA GLY A 61 8.96 -28.68 3.80
C GLY A 61 8.27 -30.02 3.90
N VAL A 62 7.18 -30.19 3.17
CA VAL A 62 6.69 -31.51 2.79
C VAL A 62 7.64 -32.00 1.71
N ALA A 63 8.73 -32.63 2.14
CA ALA A 63 9.51 -33.51 1.30
C ALA A 63 8.60 -34.68 0.91
N ILE A 64 7.86 -34.54 -0.18
CA ILE A 64 7.21 -35.68 -0.84
C ILE A 64 8.35 -36.47 -1.49
N SER A 65 8.94 -37.40 -0.73
CA SER A 65 9.90 -38.35 -1.25
C SER A 65 9.16 -39.28 -2.22
N ASN A 66 9.12 -38.92 -3.50
CA ASN A 66 8.73 -39.84 -4.57
C ASN A 66 9.90 -40.78 -4.83
N ALA A 67 10.06 -41.78 -3.96
CA ALA A 67 10.91 -42.93 -4.27
C ALA A 67 10.14 -43.85 -5.22
N PRO A 68 10.63 -44.11 -6.44
CA PRO A 68 10.05 -45.17 -7.26
C PRO A 68 10.40 -46.51 -6.61
N THR A 69 9.38 -47.23 -6.14
CA THR A 69 9.51 -48.62 -5.68
C THR A 69 10.06 -49.46 -6.84
N ALA A 70 11.35 -49.76 -6.78
CA ALA A 70 11.99 -50.70 -7.70
C ALA A 70 11.39 -52.08 -7.44
N ILE A 71 10.57 -52.56 -8.37
CA ILE A 71 10.03 -53.92 -8.36
C ILE A 71 11.19 -54.84 -8.78
N ASP A 72 11.94 -55.31 -7.78
CA ASP A 72 12.97 -56.34 -7.95
C ASP A 72 12.30 -57.62 -8.46
N SER A 73 12.54 -57.91 -9.74
CA SER A 73 12.02 -59.06 -10.46
C SER A 73 13.17 -60.03 -10.73
N ARG A 74 13.69 -60.65 -9.65
CA ARG A 74 14.71 -61.69 -9.77
C ARG A 74 14.48 -62.87 -8.82
N ALA A 75 13.58 -63.77 -9.22
CA ALA A 75 13.65 -65.17 -8.82
C ALA A 75 12.90 -66.06 -9.85
N ARG A 76 13.62 -66.55 -10.87
CA ARG A 76 13.24 -67.79 -11.57
C ARG A 76 14.19 -68.89 -11.11
N PRO A 77 13.75 -69.91 -10.36
CA PRO A 77 14.53 -71.11 -10.17
C PRO A 77 14.43 -71.99 -11.41
N SER A 78 15.60 -72.46 -11.85
CA SER A 78 15.82 -73.37 -12.97
C SER A 78 15.80 -74.81 -12.49
N ALA A 79 14.82 -75.61 -12.92
CA ALA A 79 14.81 -77.08 -13.00
C ALA A 79 13.54 -77.45 -13.82
N MET A 80 13.55 -78.29 -14.84
CA MET A 80 13.98 -79.68 -14.86
C MET A 80 14.27 -80.08 -16.31
N LYS A 81 15.39 -80.79 -16.49
CA LYS A 81 15.69 -81.63 -17.64
C LYS A 81 14.96 -82.95 -17.44
N LEU A 82 14.21 -83.43 -18.43
CA LEU A 82 14.00 -84.83 -18.79
C LEU A 82 13.44 -84.87 -20.22
#